data_AF-A0A2M7NJD0-F1
#
_entry.id   AF-A0A2M7NJD0-F1
#
_cell.length_a   1.000
_cell.length_b   1.000
_cell.length_c   1.000
_cell.angle_alpha   90.00
_cell.angle_beta   90.00
_cell.angle_gamma   90.00
#
_symmetry.space_group_name_H-M   'P 1'
#
loop_
_entity.id
_entity.type
_entity.pdbx_description
1 polymer ?
#
loop_
_entity_poly.entity_id
_entity_poly.type
_entity_poly.pdbx_seq_one_letter_code
_entity_poly.pdbx_strand_id
1 'polypeptide(L)'
;MSIYVLPIEYYLATKFEALLGRGGTDLRVSHDFEDIIYIVQNKGDLVKTIQSANLEIQTYLKLQFKKILQDKNHRESVEAVLPYLMAAQQMK
;
A
#
# COMPACT_ATOMS: atom_id res chain seq x y z
N MET A 1 -22.33 -19.25 5.39
CA MET A 1 -20.86 -19.29 5.58
C MET A 1 -20.37 -17.86 5.55
N SER A 2 -19.70 -17.40 6.61
CA SER A 2 -19.21 -16.02 6.71
C SER A 2 -17.71 -16.00 6.48
N ILE A 3 -17.23 -15.09 5.62
CA ILE A 3 -15.81 -14.85 5.37
C ILE A 3 -15.45 -13.53 6.06
N TYR A 4 -14.43 -13.57 6.90
CA TYR A 4 -13.92 -12.38 7.60
C TYR A 4 -12.72 -11.82 6.84
N VAL A 5 -12.74 -10.51 6.60
CA VAL A 5 -11.68 -9.79 5.90
C VAL A 5 -11.07 -8.78 6.87
N LEU A 6 -9.75 -8.64 6.82
CA LEU A 6 -9.02 -7.68 7.63
C LEU A 6 -9.42 -6.25 7.23
N PRO A 7 -9.67 -5.32 8.17
CA PRO A 7 -9.93 -3.93 7.83
C PRO A 7 -8.74 -3.33 7.09
N ILE A 8 -9.01 -2.41 6.17
CA ILE A 8 -8.07 -1.98 5.14
C ILE A 8 -6.81 -1.32 5.73
N GLU A 9 -6.95 -0.58 6.82
CA GLU A 9 -5.86 0.09 7.53
C GLU A 9 -4.87 -0.92 8.14
N TYR A 10 -5.38 -2.04 8.67
CA TYR A 10 -4.54 -3.11 9.21
C TYR A 10 -3.94 -3.93 8.07
N TYR A 11 -4.70 -4.21 7.01
CA TYR A 11 -4.16 -4.87 5.82
C TYR A 11 -3.00 -4.08 5.22
N LEU A 12 -3.16 -2.76 5.08
CA LEU A 12 -2.11 -1.87 4.61
C LEU A 12 -0.88 -1.91 5.52
N ALA A 13 -1.07 -1.92 6.84
CA ALA A 13 0.04 -2.05 7.78
C ALA A 13 0.79 -3.37 7.61
N THR A 14 0.07 -4.50 7.42
CA THR A 14 0.72 -5.79 7.15
C THR A 14 1.51 -5.80 5.85
N LYS A 15 1.05 -5.07 4.82
CA LYS A 15 1.76 -4.96 3.55
C LYS A 15 3.04 -4.15 3.68
N PHE A 16 3.03 -3.10 4.48
CA PHE A 16 4.26 -2.39 4.82
C PHE A 16 5.25 -3.25 5.60
N GLU A 17 4.79 -4.06 6.57
CA GLU A 17 5.68 -4.99 7.27
C GLU A 17 6.26 -6.07 6.34
N ALA A 18 5.46 -6.59 5.40
CA ALA A 18 5.94 -7.54 4.40
C ALA A 18 6.98 -6.90 3.46
N LEU A 19 6.72 -5.67 3.01
CA LEU A 19 7.65 -4.87 2.22
C LEU A 19 9.00 -4.67 2.94
N LEU A 20 8.99 -4.40 4.24
CA LEU A 20 10.20 -4.19 5.04
C LEU A 20 10.92 -5.50 5.40
N GLY A 21 10.18 -6.57 5.66
CA GLY A 21 10.73 -7.84 6.14
C GLY A 21 11.16 -8.82 5.03
N ARG A 22 10.50 -8.76 3.87
CA ARG A 22 10.69 -9.70 2.75
C ARG A 22 11.10 -8.99 1.46
N GLY A 23 10.79 -7.69 1.35
CA GLY A 23 10.99 -6.93 0.12
C GLY A 23 12.46 -6.74 -0.19
N GLY A 24 12.84 -7.08 -1.43
CA GLY A 24 14.08 -6.59 -2.00
C GLY A 24 14.10 -5.06 -1.94
N THR A 25 15.30 -4.47 -1.99
CA THR A 25 15.50 -3.01 -1.92
C THR A 25 14.88 -2.23 -3.08
N ASP A 26 14.23 -2.92 -4.02
CA ASP A 26 13.68 -2.36 -5.24
C ASP A 26 12.15 -2.42 -5.24
N LEU A 27 11.53 -1.27 -5.02
CA LEU A 27 10.07 -1.11 -5.00
C LEU A 27 9.43 -1.41 -6.36
N ARG A 28 10.17 -1.28 -7.48
CA ARG A 28 9.65 -1.42 -8.85
C ARG A 28 9.17 -2.84 -9.17
N VAL A 29 9.64 -3.84 -8.42
CA VAL A 29 9.31 -5.26 -8.62
C VAL A 29 8.66 -5.89 -7.38
N SER A 30 8.26 -5.07 -6.41
CA SER A 30 7.70 -5.56 -5.16
C SER A 30 6.19 -5.70 -5.23
N HIS A 31 5.69 -6.92 -5.10
CA HIS A 31 4.25 -7.20 -5.04
C HIS A 31 3.57 -6.55 -3.83
N ASP A 32 4.25 -6.45 -2.68
CA ASP A 32 3.67 -5.77 -1.52
C ASP A 32 3.55 -4.25 -1.76
N PHE A 33 4.49 -3.66 -2.51
CA PHE A 33 4.39 -2.26 -2.92
C PHE A 33 3.28 -2.05 -3.96
N GLU A 34 3.14 -2.95 -4.92
CA GLU A 34 2.03 -2.97 -5.87
C GLU A 34 0.67 -2.97 -5.15
N ASP A 35 0.49 -3.86 -4.17
CA ASP A 35 -0.73 -3.94 -3.34
C ASP A 35 -1.01 -2.63 -2.60
N ILE A 36 0.02 -1.98 -2.04
CA ILE A 36 -0.10 -0.68 -1.38
C ILE A 36 -0.61 0.38 -2.36
N ILE A 37 -0.01 0.48 -3.55
CA ILE A 37 -0.41 1.47 -4.56
C ILE A 37 -1.81 1.19 -5.09
N TYR A 38 -2.18 -0.08 -5.27
CA TYR A 38 -3.53 -0.47 -5.68
C TYR A 38 -4.59 0.06 -4.70
N ILE A 39 -4.39 -0.11 -3.39
CA ILE A 39 -5.31 0.38 -2.37
C ILE A 39 -5.37 1.90 -2.40
N VAL A 40 -4.21 2.57 -2.44
CA VAL A 40 -4.12 4.04 -2.45
C VAL A 40 -4.86 4.63 -3.66
N GLN A 41 -4.76 3.98 -4.82
CA GLN A 41 -5.42 4.45 -6.04
C GLN A 41 -6.93 4.21 -6.04
N ASN A 42 -7.39 3.09 -5.47
CA ASN A 42 -8.78 2.64 -5.62
C ASN A 42 -9.67 2.92 -4.40
N LYS A 43 -9.12 3.33 -3.25
CA LYS A 43 -9.88 3.60 -2.02
C LYS A 43 -9.99 5.10 -1.76
N GLY A 44 -11.01 5.73 -2.35
CA GLY A 44 -11.20 7.20 -2.28
C GLY A 44 -11.42 7.79 -0.88
N ASP A 45 -11.83 6.98 0.09
CA ASP A 45 -12.02 7.35 1.51
C ASP A 45 -10.85 6.89 2.41
N LEU A 46 -9.74 6.38 1.85
CA LEU A 46 -8.63 5.78 2.60
C LEU A 46 -8.12 6.66 3.74
N VAL A 47 -7.97 7.97 3.49
CA VAL A 47 -7.50 8.92 4.52
C VAL A 47 -8.45 8.94 5.72
N LYS A 48 -9.77 8.98 5.49
CA LYS A 48 -10.77 8.94 6.57
C LYS A 48 -10.74 7.59 7.28
N THR A 49 -10.59 6.50 6.54
CA THR A 49 -10.49 5.14 7.13
C THR A 49 -9.28 5.04 8.05
N ILE A 50 -8.11 5.51 7.61
CA ILE A 50 -6.89 5.54 8.44
C ILE A 50 -7.12 6.44 9.66
N GLN A 51 -7.70 7.64 9.50
CA GLN A 51 -8.00 8.54 10.63
C GLN A 51 -8.95 7.95 11.68
N SER A 52 -9.80 6.99 11.28
CA SER A 52 -10.68 6.26 12.20
C SER A 52 -10.03 5.07 12.91
N ALA A 53 -8.82 4.68 12.48
CA ALA A 53 -8.06 3.60 13.09
C ALA A 53 -7.53 4.00 14.48
N ASN A 54 -6.96 3.04 15.22
CA ASN A 54 -6.26 3.38 16.46
C ASN A 54 -5.01 4.25 16.18
N LEU A 55 -4.53 4.95 17.21
CA LEU A 55 -3.41 5.90 17.08
C LEU A 55 -2.10 5.24 16.63
N GLU A 56 -1.88 3.98 17.00
CA GLU A 56 -0.67 3.24 16.64
C GLU A 56 -0.61 2.96 15.13
N ILE A 57 -1.70 2.46 14.55
CA ILE A 57 -1.83 2.22 13.10
C ILE A 57 -1.74 3.53 12.32
N GLN A 58 -2.40 4.58 12.79
CA GLN A 58 -2.28 5.92 12.19
C GLN A 58 -0.83 6.39 12.14
N THR A 59 -0.13 6.30 13.27
CA THR A 59 1.26 6.74 13.40
C THR A 59 2.18 5.91 12.52
N TYR A 60 2.01 4.59 12.53
CA TYR A 60 2.77 3.66 11.74
C TYR A 60 2.62 3.92 10.23
N LEU A 61 1.38 3.95 9.72
CA LEU A 61 1.13 4.18 8.30
C LEU A 61 1.67 5.53 7.84
N LYS A 62 1.47 6.59 8.65
CA LYS A 62 2.03 7.92 8.36
C LYS A 62 3.55 7.88 8.23
N LEU A 63 4.24 7.17 9.12
CA LEU A 63 5.69 7.01 9.07
C LEU A 63 6.13 6.27 7.80
N GLN A 64 5.47 5.17 7.44
CA GLN A 64 5.88 4.38 6.27
C GLN A 64 5.64 5.11 4.95
N PHE A 65 4.48 5.78 4.80
CA PHE A 65 4.24 6.64 3.63
C PHE A 65 5.26 7.77 3.54
N LYS A 66 5.65 8.36 4.67
CA LYS A 66 6.71 9.38 4.68
C LYS A 66 8.04 8.83 4.17
N LYS A 67 8.42 7.59 4.53
CA LYS A 67 9.64 6.96 4.01
C LYS A 67 9.59 6.77 2.50
N ILE A 68 8.45 6.32 1.95
CA ILE A 68 8.28 6.22 0.49
C ILE A 68 8.48 7.60 -0.15
N LEU A 69 7.82 8.64 0.36
CA LEU A 69 7.93 10.00 -0.20
C LEU A 69 9.34 10.59 -0.10
N GLN A 70 10.16 10.10 0.83
CA GLN A 70 11.56 10.50 0.99
C GLN A 70 12.51 9.71 0.08
N ASP A 71 12.07 8.62 -0.53
CA ASP A 71 12.85 7.90 -1.53
C ASP A 71 12.99 8.76 -2.79
N LYS A 72 14.23 8.96 -3.26
CA LYS A 72 14.52 9.72 -4.49
C LYS A 72 13.87 9.11 -5.74
N ASN A 73 13.63 7.80 -5.72
CA ASN A 73 13.07 7.03 -6.83
C ASN A 73 11.57 6.74 -6.63
N HIS A 74 10.89 7.37 -5.66
CA HIS A 74 9.49 7.07 -5.36
C HIS A 74 8.57 7.19 -6.59
N ARG A 75 8.81 8.21 -7.43
CA ARG A 75 8.00 8.44 -8.64
C ARG A 75 8.17 7.29 -9.63
N GLU A 76 9.42 6.93 -9.93
CA GLU A 76 9.74 5.79 -10.80
C GLU A 76 9.15 4.49 -10.24
N SER A 77 9.24 4.30 -8.93
CA SER A 77 8.71 3.12 -8.24
C SER A 77 7.20 3.00 -8.43
N VAL A 78 6.46 4.10 -8.27
CA VAL A 78 5.00 4.14 -8.53
C VAL A 78 4.73 3.89 -10.01
N GLU A 79 5.43 4.58 -10.92
CA GLU A 79 5.25 4.43 -12.36
C GLU A 79 5.50 2.99 -12.84
N ALA A 80 6.45 2.28 -12.24
CA ALA A 80 6.77 0.89 -12.59
C ALA A 80 5.64 -0.09 -12.25
N VAL A 81 4.85 0.16 -11.20
CA VAL A 81 3.75 -0.75 -10.80
C VAL A 81 2.42 -0.42 -11.48
N LEU A 82 2.23 0.81 -11.96
CA LEU A 82 0.97 1.25 -12.61
C LEU A 82 0.52 0.38 -13.80
N PRO A 83 1.38 -0.05 -14.75
CA PRO A 83 0.96 -0.87 -15.88
C PRO A 83 0.30 -2.19 -15.46
N TYR A 84 0.81 -2.84 -14.41
CA TYR A 84 0.23 -4.07 -13.87
C TYR A 84 -1.16 -3.82 -13.30
N LEU A 85 -1.36 -2.68 -12.61
CA LEU A 85 -2.65 -2.29 -12.08
C LEU A 85 -3.68 -2.02 -13.19
N MET A 86 -3.26 -1.38 -14.29
CA MET A 86 -4.14 -1.11 -15.43
C MET A 86 -4.53 -2.39 -16.17
N ALA A 87 -3.60 -3.35 -16.31
CA ALA A 87 -3.88 -4.66 -16.90
C ALA A 87 -4.88 -5.46 -16.05
N ALA A 88 -4.75 -5.41 -14.72
CA ALA A 88 -5.69 -6.05 -13.79
C ALA A 88 -7.11 -5.44 -13.86
N GLN A 89 -7.23 -4.15 -14.22
CA GLN A 89 -8.51 -3.46 -14.34
C GLN A 89 -9.24 -3.76 -15.66
N GLN A 90 -8.53 -4.07 -16.75
CA GLN A 90 -9.13 -4.42 -18.05
C GLN A 90 -9.74 -5.83 -18.10
N MET A 91 -9.49 -6.65 -17.08
CA MET A 91 -10.07 -7.99 -16.94
C MET A 91 -11.39 -8.01 -16.14
N LYS A 92 -11.91 -6.84 -15.75
CA LYS A 92 -13.23 -6.68 -15.12
C LYS A 92 -14.23 -6.07 -16.10
#